data_AF-A0A8T5UED2-F1
#
_entry.id   AF-A0A8T5UED2-F1
#
_cell.length_a   1.000
_cell.length_b   1.000
_cell.length_c   1.000
_cell.angle_alpha   90.00
_cell.angle_beta   90.00
_cell.angle_gamma   90.00
#
_symmetry.space_group_name_H-M   'P 1'
#
loop_
_entity.id
_entity.type
_entity.pdbx_description
1 polymer ?
#
loop_
_entity_poly.entity_id
_entity_poly.type
_entity_poly.pdbx_seq_one_letter_code
_entity_poly.pdbx_strand_id
1 'polypeptide(L)'
;MLKNIYDFIVYSQNLLFISSNNYLLDLIIHKKLKFFSSWFGISNRFFNPRDDSITCEYCNYKLVKPFPKDQLCPRCGKFLANIFKYNESSDEEFKKTIPQEFVPKKETAAKKLPGVRKKEKKKDISLDEDVINLEGDNEYLKFCGITSIDRTQLFASNKKWLYFLELTNNLDYIATSILGGDLDKMLLKSENDEEQKCQFFEKNKVIYVIFGKFPDKKGKWVLEQMAKHFSDLIRDKDVNSLSKFEKYDIENKFKGKLIFILKEYLQLQEVFSDQEIPYVEDWLRLDYVGLSSMSIGVISLLLDDKNILNVQVPGEFEDPEEENEMKESLLTAKIEAIAANTLGNTGAYPRWIAVKLGFQNYRFLTFKKYENDYFLSCLSEGNMQKIKKIEAQLEPIMKNGINKQFSGNLRPFNRLKSQIKELMKNVIGRKFT
;
A
#
# COMPACT_ATOMS: atom_id res chain seq x y z
N MET A 1 5.22 -32.05 -12.40
CA MET A 1 6.29 -31.44 -11.57
C MET A 1 5.83 -30.15 -10.88
N LEU A 2 5.22 -29.19 -11.58
CA LEU A 2 4.66 -27.96 -10.98
C LEU A 2 3.47 -28.18 -10.02
N LYS A 3 2.66 -29.22 -10.25
CA LYS A 3 1.52 -29.59 -9.38
C LYS A 3 1.98 -30.05 -7.97
N ASN A 4 3.09 -30.77 -7.89
CA ASN A 4 3.64 -31.26 -6.61
C ASN A 4 4.29 -30.14 -5.78
N ILE A 5 4.71 -29.02 -6.40
CA ILE A 5 5.24 -27.85 -5.69
C ILE A 5 4.08 -27.04 -5.10
N TYR A 6 2.96 -26.94 -5.83
CA TYR A 6 1.75 -26.26 -5.36
C TYR A 6 1.11 -27.00 -4.18
N ASP A 7 0.98 -28.32 -4.26
CA ASP A 7 0.42 -29.13 -3.17
C ASP A 7 1.33 -29.10 -1.92
N PHE A 8 2.65 -28.97 -2.08
CA PHE A 8 3.59 -28.84 -0.96
C PHE A 8 3.51 -27.47 -0.26
N ILE A 9 3.25 -26.38 -0.98
CA ILE A 9 3.06 -25.04 -0.41
C ILE A 9 1.73 -24.98 0.37
N VAL A 10 0.66 -25.58 -0.16
CA VAL A 10 -0.64 -25.65 0.53
C VAL A 10 -0.57 -26.54 1.77
N TYR A 11 0.17 -27.66 1.73
CA TYR A 11 0.31 -28.56 2.88
C TYR A 11 1.19 -27.96 4.01
N SER A 12 2.21 -27.17 3.65
CA SER A 12 3.10 -26.52 4.62
C SER A 12 2.47 -25.31 5.33
N GLN A 13 1.48 -24.66 4.71
CA GLN A 13 0.72 -23.58 5.35
C GLN A 13 -0.32 -24.10 6.36
N ASN A 14 -0.88 -25.29 6.13
CA ASN A 14 -1.82 -25.92 7.08
C ASN A 14 -1.13 -26.51 8.33
N LEU A 15 0.18 -26.78 8.27
CA LEU A 15 0.97 -27.23 9.43
C LEU A 15 1.42 -26.08 10.35
N LEU A 16 1.31 -24.82 9.91
CA LEU A 16 1.63 -23.65 10.72
C LEU A 16 0.52 -23.26 11.71
N PHE A 17 -0.60 -23.99 11.73
CA PHE A 17 -1.72 -23.71 12.63
C PHE A 17 -1.92 -24.72 13.77
N ILE A 18 -1.05 -25.73 13.93
CA ILE A 18 -1.18 -26.69 15.04
C ILE A 18 0.18 -27.01 15.69
N SER A 19 0.24 -26.73 16.99
CA SER A 19 1.15 -27.22 18.02
C SER A 19 2.44 -26.44 18.33
N SER A 20 2.45 -26.00 19.59
CA SER A 20 3.57 -25.61 20.43
C SER A 20 4.53 -26.79 20.68
N ASN A 21 5.74 -26.76 20.12
CA ASN A 21 6.99 -27.24 20.74
C ASN A 21 8.21 -27.06 19.81
N ASN A 22 9.24 -26.36 20.30
CA ASN A 22 10.28 -25.70 19.50
C ASN A 22 11.62 -26.46 19.34
N TYR A 23 11.65 -27.79 19.39
CA TYR A 23 12.92 -28.55 19.35
C TYR A 23 13.14 -29.45 18.12
N LEU A 24 12.11 -29.71 17.31
CA LEU A 24 12.23 -30.58 16.12
C LEU A 24 12.52 -29.83 14.81
N LEU A 25 12.24 -28.51 14.74
CA LEU A 25 12.46 -27.71 13.54
C LEU A 25 13.95 -27.46 13.26
N ASP A 26 14.76 -27.24 14.30
CA ASP A 26 16.20 -26.93 14.14
C ASP A 26 17.01 -28.11 13.59
N LEU A 27 16.61 -29.35 13.92
CA LEU A 27 17.30 -30.55 13.43
C LEU A 27 17.06 -30.82 11.93
N ILE A 28 15.91 -30.38 11.40
CA ILE A 28 15.53 -30.58 10.00
C ILE A 28 16.16 -29.52 9.09
N ILE A 29 16.33 -28.29 9.59
CA ILE A 29 16.99 -27.20 8.86
C ILE A 29 18.49 -27.49 8.73
N HIS A 30 19.13 -28.04 9.76
CA HIS A 30 20.57 -28.30 9.74
C HIS A 30 20.97 -29.46 8.81
N LYS A 31 20.12 -30.49 8.65
CA LYS A 31 20.36 -31.59 7.70
C LYS A 31 20.12 -31.20 6.23
N LYS A 32 19.22 -30.25 5.95
CA LYS A 32 18.90 -29.82 4.57
C LYS A 32 19.91 -28.84 3.96
N LEU A 33 20.63 -28.05 4.78
CA LEU A 33 21.69 -27.15 4.30
C LEU A 33 22.95 -27.89 3.78
N LYS A 34 23.24 -29.10 4.28
CA LYS A 34 24.35 -29.94 3.76
C LYS A 34 24.09 -30.53 2.37
N PHE A 35 22.83 -30.65 1.96
CA PHE A 35 22.49 -31.17 0.63
C PHE A 35 22.68 -30.11 -0.47
N PHE A 36 22.48 -28.82 -0.13
CA PHE A 36 22.64 -27.70 -1.08
C PHE A 36 24.12 -27.34 -1.36
N SER A 37 25.03 -27.53 -0.41
CA SER A 37 26.47 -27.26 -0.62
C SER A 37 27.17 -28.27 -1.52
N SER A 38 26.56 -29.44 -1.75
CA SER A 38 27.07 -30.46 -2.68
C SER A 38 26.72 -30.17 -4.15
N TRP A 39 25.77 -29.28 -4.42
CA TRP A 39 25.24 -29.04 -5.77
C TRP A 39 25.91 -27.85 -6.48
N PHE A 40 26.53 -26.94 -5.72
CA PHE A 40 27.33 -25.85 -6.26
C PHE A 40 28.82 -26.12 -5.98
N GLY A 41 29.48 -26.78 -6.93
CA GLY A 41 30.92 -27.04 -6.89
C GLY A 41 31.72 -25.75 -6.72
N ILE A 42 32.18 -25.47 -5.50
CA ILE A 42 33.15 -24.43 -5.20
C ILE A 42 34.48 -25.12 -4.92
N SER A 43 35.43 -24.86 -5.82
CA SER A 43 36.80 -25.38 -5.80
C SER A 43 37.55 -25.00 -4.52
N ASN A 44 38.14 -26.00 -3.87
CA ASN A 44 39.16 -25.87 -2.82
C ASN A 44 40.31 -24.96 -3.29
N ARG A 45 40.51 -23.82 -2.61
CA ARG A 45 41.80 -23.12 -2.59
C ARG A 45 42.37 -23.18 -1.17
N PHE A 46 43.55 -23.78 -1.10
CA PHE A 46 44.47 -23.93 0.02
C PHE A 46 44.37 -22.86 1.12
N PHE A 47 44.05 -23.30 2.35
CA PHE A 47 44.18 -22.51 3.57
C PHE A 47 45.57 -22.72 4.18
N ASN A 48 46.27 -21.62 4.44
CA ASN A 48 47.58 -21.59 5.11
C ASN A 48 47.36 -21.29 6.62
N PRO A 49 47.89 -22.06 7.59
CA PRO A 49 47.24 -22.22 8.90
C PRO A 49 47.62 -21.22 10.01
N ARG A 50 48.20 -20.04 9.72
CA ARG A 50 48.88 -19.26 10.78
C ARG A 50 48.28 -17.91 11.21
N ASP A 51 47.29 -17.33 10.52
CA ASP A 51 46.76 -15.98 10.87
C ASP A 51 45.23 -15.86 11.00
N ASP A 52 44.52 -16.99 11.18
CA ASP A 52 43.04 -17.02 11.12
C ASP A 52 42.33 -17.27 12.45
N SER A 53 43.04 -17.32 13.58
CA SER A 53 42.42 -17.55 14.89
C SER A 53 42.73 -16.49 15.94
N ILE A 54 41.69 -15.99 16.63
CA ILE A 54 41.79 -15.08 17.78
C ILE A 54 41.27 -15.78 19.03
N THR A 55 42.01 -15.70 20.14
CA THR A 55 41.57 -16.21 21.44
C THR A 55 40.78 -15.14 22.20
N CYS A 56 39.61 -15.49 22.72
CA CYS A 56 38.85 -14.63 23.64
C CYS A 56 39.60 -14.49 24.97
N GLU A 57 39.89 -13.26 25.37
CA GLU A 57 40.62 -12.95 26.61
C GLU A 57 39.86 -13.35 27.89
N TYR A 58 38.53 -13.47 27.80
CA TYR A 58 37.68 -13.74 28.96
C TYR A 58 37.38 -15.22 29.21
N CYS A 59 37.46 -16.06 28.18
CA CYS A 59 37.10 -17.47 28.29
C CYS A 59 38.01 -18.43 27.52
N ASN A 60 39.13 -17.92 26.97
CA ASN A 60 40.10 -18.64 26.16
C ASN A 60 39.53 -19.40 24.97
N TYR A 61 38.32 -19.04 24.52
CA TYR A 61 37.70 -19.62 23.34
C TYR A 61 38.43 -19.16 22.07
N LYS A 62 38.86 -20.09 21.22
CA LYS A 62 39.49 -19.79 19.92
C LYS A 62 38.42 -19.56 18.86
N LEU A 63 38.31 -18.32 18.36
CA LEU A 63 37.50 -17.96 17.21
C LEU A 63 38.32 -18.12 15.93
N VAL A 64 37.72 -18.70 14.89
CA VAL A 64 38.31 -18.82 13.55
C VAL A 64 37.46 -18.00 12.57
N LYS A 65 38.08 -17.35 11.57
CA LYS A 65 37.33 -16.59 10.56
C LYS A 65 36.26 -17.45 9.87
N PRO A 66 35.10 -16.88 9.50
CA PRO A 66 34.73 -15.46 9.64
C PRO A 66 34.30 -15.10 11.07
N PHE A 67 34.74 -13.93 11.55
CA PHE A 67 34.42 -13.47 12.90
C PHE A 67 32.96 -12.97 13.02
N PRO A 68 32.36 -13.05 14.24
CA PRO A 68 31.00 -12.56 14.49
C PRO A 68 30.85 -11.07 14.19
N LYS A 69 29.80 -10.68 13.46
CA LYS A 69 29.55 -9.27 13.08
C LYS A 69 29.23 -8.36 14.27
N ASP A 70 28.66 -8.95 15.32
CA ASP A 70 28.31 -8.31 16.58
C ASP A 70 29.51 -8.13 17.52
N GLN A 71 30.70 -8.66 17.17
CA GLN A 71 31.95 -8.53 17.92
C GLN A 71 31.88 -9.11 19.34
N LEU A 72 30.90 -9.99 19.60
CA LEU A 72 30.75 -10.69 20.86
C LEU A 72 31.36 -12.09 20.75
N CYS A 73 32.00 -12.54 21.84
CA CYS A 73 32.41 -13.93 21.92
C CYS A 73 31.17 -14.84 21.95
N PRO A 74 31.05 -15.82 21.04
CA PRO A 74 29.88 -16.69 20.99
C PRO A 74 29.73 -17.57 22.23
N ARG A 75 30.79 -17.72 23.03
CA ARG A 75 30.77 -18.53 24.25
C ARG A 75 30.38 -17.75 25.51
N CYS A 76 30.84 -16.51 25.65
CA CYS A 76 30.65 -15.74 26.89
C CYS A 76 29.90 -14.42 26.71
N GLY A 77 29.53 -14.05 25.48
CA GLY A 77 28.79 -12.82 25.17
C GLY A 77 29.57 -11.53 25.44
N LYS A 78 30.85 -11.60 25.80
CA LYS A 78 31.70 -10.43 26.06
C LYS A 78 32.34 -9.91 24.77
N PHE A 79 32.51 -8.60 24.71
CA PHE A 79 33.08 -7.88 23.57
C PHE A 79 34.56 -8.23 23.34
N LEU A 80 34.95 -8.43 22.08
CA LEU A 80 36.31 -8.81 21.67
C LEU A 80 37.09 -7.61 21.11
N ALA A 81 37.82 -6.89 21.97
CA ALA A 81 38.61 -5.72 21.57
C ALA A 81 39.74 -6.05 20.57
N ASN A 82 40.30 -7.27 20.63
CA ASN A 82 41.44 -7.70 19.81
C ASN A 82 41.14 -7.86 18.30
N ILE A 83 39.88 -7.74 17.87
CA ILE A 83 39.52 -7.81 16.45
C ILE A 83 39.96 -6.54 15.70
N PHE A 84 40.21 -5.43 16.42
CA PHE A 84 40.72 -4.18 15.85
C PHE A 84 41.91 -3.64 16.63
N LYS A 85 43.11 -4.21 16.45
CA LYS A 85 44.33 -3.43 16.68
C LYS A 85 44.52 -2.48 15.50
N TYR A 86 44.11 -1.23 15.68
CA TYR A 86 44.64 -0.11 14.91
C TYR A 86 46.13 0.00 15.27
N ASN A 87 47.03 -0.37 14.36
CA ASN A 87 48.46 -0.16 14.56
C ASN A 87 48.78 1.32 14.33
N GLU A 88 48.68 2.12 15.39
CA GLU A 88 49.30 3.45 15.45
C GLU A 88 50.72 3.32 16.04
N SER A 89 51.73 3.39 15.16
CA SER A 89 53.16 3.75 15.42
C SER A 89 53.93 2.89 16.44
N SER A 90 55.24 2.61 16.35
CA SER A 90 56.38 3.31 15.76
C SER A 90 57.60 2.37 15.81
N ASP A 91 58.52 2.60 14.87
CA ASP A 91 59.98 2.36 14.92
C ASP A 91 60.53 0.94 14.94
N GLU A 92 60.99 0.49 13.76
CA GLU A 92 62.27 -0.21 13.61
C GLU A 92 62.88 -0.01 12.21
N GLU A 93 63.98 0.76 12.20
CA GLU A 93 65.21 0.63 11.40
C GLU A 93 65.23 0.73 9.86
N PHE A 94 65.82 1.86 9.44
CA PHE A 94 66.55 2.13 8.21
C PHE A 94 67.09 0.89 7.45
N LYS A 95 66.48 0.58 6.30
CA LYS A 95 67.19 -0.02 5.16
C LYS A 95 67.24 0.99 4.02
N LYS A 96 68.46 1.46 3.68
CA LYS A 96 68.75 2.31 2.52
C LYS A 96 68.19 1.64 1.26
N THR A 97 67.10 2.17 0.70
CA THR A 97 66.62 1.81 -0.62
C THR A 97 67.38 2.61 -1.67
N ILE A 98 68.18 1.91 -2.47
CA ILE A 98 68.75 2.43 -3.72
C ILE A 98 67.56 2.83 -4.62
N PRO A 99 67.59 4.00 -5.30
CA PRO A 99 66.50 4.39 -6.18
C PRO A 99 66.39 3.39 -7.33
N GLN A 100 65.27 2.67 -7.41
CA GLN A 100 64.93 1.93 -8.63
C GLN A 100 64.45 2.93 -9.67
N GLU A 101 65.04 2.86 -10.86
CA GLU A 101 64.62 3.67 -12.01
C GLU A 101 63.14 3.48 -12.30
N PHE A 102 62.46 4.61 -12.49
CA PHE A 102 61.04 4.66 -12.77
C PHE A 102 60.75 4.08 -14.16
N VAL A 103 60.27 2.83 -14.21
CA VAL A 103 59.65 2.29 -15.42
C VAL A 103 58.16 2.62 -15.38
N PRO A 104 57.65 3.51 -16.25
CA PRO A 104 56.23 3.82 -16.29
C PRO A 104 55.45 2.58 -16.72
N LYS A 105 54.69 1.99 -15.80
CA LYS A 105 53.70 0.97 -16.14
C LYS A 105 52.65 1.60 -17.04
N LYS A 106 52.75 1.34 -18.34
CA LYS A 106 51.67 1.56 -19.28
C LYS A 106 50.53 0.60 -18.92
N GLU A 107 49.48 1.19 -18.36
CA GLU A 107 48.13 0.64 -18.18
C GLU A 107 47.89 -0.25 -16.95
N THR A 108 47.16 0.32 -15.99
CA THR A 108 46.40 -0.42 -14.97
C THR A 108 45.12 -0.99 -15.59
N ALA A 109 44.73 -2.20 -15.15
CA ALA A 109 43.54 -2.94 -15.59
C ALA A 109 42.20 -2.18 -15.45
N ALA A 110 42.19 -1.01 -14.79
CA ALA A 110 41.07 -0.09 -14.72
C ALA A 110 40.72 0.57 -16.07
N LYS A 111 41.61 0.57 -17.07
CA LYS A 111 41.34 1.10 -18.43
C LYS A 111 40.62 0.13 -19.38
N LYS A 112 40.38 -1.13 -18.98
CA LYS A 112 39.75 -2.17 -19.85
C LYS A 112 38.23 -2.33 -19.68
N LEU A 113 37.56 -1.50 -18.88
CA LEU A 113 36.10 -1.50 -18.78
C LEU A 113 35.54 -0.19 -19.35
N PRO A 114 34.91 -0.20 -20.54
CA PRO A 114 34.16 0.93 -21.04
C PRO A 114 32.86 1.01 -20.24
N GLY A 115 32.86 1.83 -19.21
CA GLY A 115 31.70 2.00 -18.34
C GLY A 115 32.00 3.00 -17.26
N VAL A 116 31.90 4.28 -17.58
CA VAL A 116 31.77 5.31 -16.54
C VAL A 116 30.56 4.92 -15.71
N ARG A 117 30.76 4.39 -14.51
CA ARG A 117 29.69 4.34 -13.51
C ARG A 117 29.34 5.78 -13.21
N LYS A 118 28.31 6.29 -13.91
CA LYS A 118 27.69 7.57 -13.61
C LYS A 118 27.36 7.49 -12.11
N LYS A 119 28.01 8.33 -11.29
CA LYS A 119 27.52 8.55 -9.92
C LYS A 119 26.12 9.10 -10.11
N GLU A 120 25.10 8.27 -9.89
CA GLU A 120 23.74 8.77 -9.80
C GLU A 120 23.74 9.87 -8.74
N LYS A 121 23.38 11.09 -9.15
CA LYS A 121 23.20 12.18 -8.20
C LYS A 121 22.15 11.69 -7.21
N LYS A 122 22.51 11.59 -5.93
CA LYS A 122 21.53 11.31 -4.88
C LYS A 122 20.43 12.35 -5.01
N LYS A 123 19.23 11.90 -5.37
CA LYS A 123 18.06 12.77 -5.47
C LYS A 123 17.76 13.27 -4.07
N ASP A 124 17.73 14.59 -3.90
CA ASP A 124 17.33 15.17 -2.63
C ASP A 124 15.81 15.19 -2.57
N ILE A 125 15.26 14.82 -1.42
CA ILE A 125 13.80 14.73 -1.21
C ILE A 125 13.44 15.82 -0.23
N SER A 126 12.69 16.81 -0.71
CA SER A 126 12.08 17.84 0.12
C SER A 126 10.61 17.53 0.36
N LEU A 127 10.15 17.65 1.60
CA LEU A 127 8.73 17.55 1.95
C LEU A 127 8.00 18.90 1.81
N ASP A 128 8.74 19.99 1.62
CA ASP A 128 8.18 21.34 1.50
C ASP A 128 7.62 21.62 0.09
N GLU A 129 7.92 20.73 -0.87
CA GLU A 129 7.41 20.82 -2.24
C GLU A 129 5.96 20.34 -2.34
N ASP A 130 5.21 20.94 -3.27
CA ASP A 130 3.83 20.56 -3.56
C ASP A 130 3.70 19.16 -4.17
N VAL A 131 4.76 18.69 -4.82
CA VAL A 131 4.85 17.40 -5.47
C VAL A 131 6.24 16.82 -5.24
N ILE A 132 6.31 15.67 -4.58
CA ILE A 132 7.53 14.91 -4.38
C ILE A 132 7.72 13.98 -5.56
N ASN A 133 8.60 14.35 -6.48
CA ASN A 133 8.90 13.54 -7.67
C ASN A 133 9.72 12.31 -7.28
N LEU A 134 9.18 11.12 -7.52
CA LEU A 134 9.86 9.86 -7.21
C LEU A 134 10.60 9.34 -8.44
N GLU A 135 9.95 9.29 -9.59
CA GLU A 135 10.55 8.83 -10.85
C GLU A 135 10.05 9.63 -12.06
N GLY A 136 10.90 10.52 -12.58
CA GLY A 136 10.55 11.42 -13.68
C GLY A 136 9.20 12.11 -13.45
N ASP A 137 8.38 12.14 -14.51
CA ASP A 137 6.99 12.62 -14.49
C ASP A 137 5.98 11.47 -14.27
N ASN A 138 6.45 10.24 -14.09
CA ASN A 138 5.61 9.05 -14.04
C ASN A 138 5.19 8.66 -12.62
N GLU A 139 6.06 8.85 -11.62
CA GLU A 139 5.76 8.58 -10.22
C GLU A 139 6.01 9.80 -9.34
N TYR A 140 5.00 10.18 -8.55
CA TYR A 140 5.08 11.26 -7.58
C TYR A 140 4.12 11.10 -6.41
N LEU A 141 4.42 11.76 -5.30
CA LEU A 141 3.52 11.91 -4.15
C LEU A 141 3.17 13.39 -3.97
N LYS A 142 1.88 13.69 -3.84
CA LYS A 142 1.39 15.03 -3.47
C LYS A 142 1.22 15.17 -1.95
N PHE A 143 0.91 14.07 -1.26
CA PHE A 143 0.60 14.11 0.15
C PHE A 143 0.89 12.78 0.85
N CYS A 144 1.42 12.87 2.07
CA CYS A 144 1.48 11.81 3.07
C CYS A 144 0.87 12.33 4.37
N GLY A 145 -0.08 11.60 4.93
CA GLY A 145 -0.86 12.04 6.08
C GLY A 145 -1.06 10.94 7.11
N ILE A 146 -1.27 11.36 8.36
CA ILE A 146 -1.63 10.49 9.48
C ILE A 146 -2.70 11.19 10.31
N THR A 147 -3.78 10.47 10.60
CA THR A 147 -4.90 10.93 11.42
C THR A 147 -5.42 9.78 12.28
N SER A 148 -6.00 10.06 13.44
CA SER A 148 -6.74 9.05 14.20
C SER A 148 -8.16 8.91 13.67
N ILE A 149 -8.82 7.78 13.94
CA ILE A 149 -10.25 7.60 13.65
C ILE A 149 -11.13 8.63 14.39
N ASP A 150 -10.64 9.15 15.52
CA ASP A 150 -11.27 10.22 16.29
C ASP A 150 -10.96 11.62 15.73
N ARG A 151 -10.47 11.69 14.48
CA ARG A 151 -10.17 12.92 13.73
C ARG A 151 -9.05 13.76 14.33
N THR A 152 -8.18 13.19 15.16
CA THR A 152 -6.98 13.88 15.61
C THR A 152 -5.96 13.90 14.48
N GLN A 153 -5.61 15.09 13.97
CA GLN A 153 -4.49 15.26 13.08
C GLN A 153 -3.17 14.92 13.79
N LEU A 154 -2.40 14.00 13.19
CA LEU A 154 -1.14 13.52 13.75
C LEU A 154 0.06 13.91 12.88
N PHE A 155 -0.09 13.90 11.55
CA PHE A 155 0.96 14.32 10.64
C PHE A 155 0.40 14.72 9.27
N ALA A 156 1.02 15.71 8.64
CA ALA A 156 0.77 16.11 7.26
C ALA A 156 2.09 16.54 6.61
N SER A 157 2.44 15.94 5.47
CA SER A 157 3.66 16.32 4.73
C SER A 157 3.54 17.70 4.10
N ASN A 158 2.33 18.11 3.69
CA ASN A 158 2.06 19.37 3.03
C ASN A 158 0.77 20.01 3.60
N LYS A 159 0.84 21.31 3.94
CA LYS A 159 -0.29 22.09 4.49
C LYS A 159 -1.41 22.35 3.48
N LYS A 160 -1.10 22.45 2.19
CA LYS A 160 -2.08 22.66 1.11
C LYS A 160 -3.13 21.55 1.08
N TRP A 161 -2.69 20.33 1.36
CA TRP A 161 -3.51 19.13 1.35
C TRP A 161 -3.99 18.74 2.76
N LEU A 162 -3.98 19.68 3.72
CA LEU A 162 -4.30 19.36 5.10
C LEU A 162 -5.74 18.83 5.27
N TYR A 163 -6.69 19.44 4.58
CA TYR A 163 -8.10 19.00 4.57
C TYR A 163 -8.28 17.58 4.01
N PHE A 164 -7.27 17.03 3.33
CA PHE A 164 -7.28 15.64 2.90
C PHE A 164 -7.33 14.65 4.07
N LEU A 165 -6.84 15.03 5.27
CA LEU A 165 -7.00 14.23 6.49
C LEU A 165 -8.45 14.18 6.97
N GLU A 166 -9.19 15.28 6.81
CA GLU A 166 -10.62 15.32 7.13
C GLU A 166 -11.42 14.52 6.11
N LEU A 167 -11.10 14.69 4.82
CA LEU A 167 -11.66 13.86 3.76
C LEU A 167 -11.40 12.37 4.04
N THR A 168 -10.20 12.00 4.48
CA THR A 168 -9.86 10.62 4.83
C THR A 168 -10.78 10.06 5.91
N ASN A 169 -11.02 10.80 7.00
CA ASN A 169 -11.93 10.37 8.06
C ASN A 169 -13.39 10.27 7.58
N ASN A 170 -13.84 11.21 6.75
CA ASN A 170 -15.19 11.19 6.20
C ASN A 170 -15.38 10.03 5.21
N LEU A 171 -14.38 9.78 4.36
CA LEU A 171 -14.35 8.64 3.44
C LEU A 171 -14.37 7.32 4.21
N ASP A 172 -13.53 7.18 5.22
CA ASP A 172 -13.46 5.98 6.04
C ASP A 172 -14.81 5.72 6.71
N TYR A 173 -15.36 6.70 7.44
CA TYR A 173 -16.66 6.57 8.09
C TYR A 173 -17.79 6.21 7.12
N ILE A 174 -17.88 6.90 5.99
CA ILE A 174 -19.00 6.68 5.06
C ILE A 174 -18.81 5.36 4.29
N ALA A 175 -17.63 5.11 3.73
CA ALA A 175 -17.37 3.93 2.90
C ALA A 175 -17.47 2.64 3.72
N THR A 176 -16.89 2.60 4.92
CA THR A 176 -16.99 1.44 5.81
C THR A 176 -18.44 1.20 6.27
N SER A 177 -19.22 2.28 6.48
CA SER A 177 -20.64 2.14 6.87
C SER A 177 -21.58 1.59 5.78
N ILE A 178 -21.18 1.67 4.51
CA ILE A 178 -22.00 1.22 3.36
C ILE A 178 -21.47 -0.10 2.79
N LEU A 179 -20.16 -0.18 2.63
CA LEU A 179 -19.51 -1.31 1.99
C LEU A 179 -19.12 -2.38 3.01
N GLY A 180 -18.88 -2.01 4.27
CA GLY A 180 -18.29 -2.89 5.28
C GLY A 180 -16.82 -3.23 4.98
N GLY A 181 -16.04 -3.56 6.01
CA GLY A 181 -14.60 -3.81 5.90
C GLY A 181 -13.74 -2.57 6.11
N ASP A 182 -12.49 -2.60 5.64
CA ASP A 182 -11.48 -1.56 5.88
C ASP A 182 -11.19 -0.74 4.61
N LEU A 183 -11.17 0.60 4.70
CA LEU A 183 -10.85 1.46 3.56
C LEU A 183 -9.42 1.18 3.05
N ASP A 184 -9.26 0.85 1.77
CA ASP A 184 -7.97 0.44 1.20
C ASP A 184 -7.45 1.46 0.16
N LYS A 185 -8.29 1.83 -0.82
CA LYS A 185 -7.84 2.66 -1.94
C LYS A 185 -8.96 3.44 -2.62
N MET A 186 -8.59 4.56 -3.22
CA MET A 186 -9.46 5.37 -4.07
C MET A 186 -8.69 5.81 -5.32
N LEU A 187 -9.34 5.76 -6.47
CA LEU A 187 -8.84 6.36 -7.71
C LEU A 187 -9.60 7.65 -7.97
N LEU A 188 -8.85 8.72 -8.20
CA LEU A 188 -9.35 10.03 -8.60
C LEU A 188 -9.07 10.24 -10.07
N LYS A 189 -10.01 10.87 -10.77
CA LYS A 189 -9.87 11.28 -12.16
C LYS A 189 -10.13 12.78 -12.27
N SER A 190 -9.16 13.50 -12.84
CA SER A 190 -9.30 14.95 -13.07
C SER A 190 -10.18 15.24 -14.29
N GLU A 191 -10.48 16.50 -14.53
CA GLU A 191 -11.19 16.93 -15.76
C GLU A 191 -10.39 16.63 -17.03
N ASN A 192 -9.06 16.60 -16.94
CA ASN A 192 -8.15 16.26 -18.04
C ASN A 192 -7.91 14.76 -18.16
N ASP A 193 -8.74 13.94 -17.51
CA ASP A 193 -8.61 12.47 -17.48
C ASP A 193 -7.31 11.94 -16.87
N GLU A 194 -6.59 12.75 -16.10
CA GLU A 194 -5.43 12.29 -15.34
C GLU A 194 -5.87 11.48 -14.12
N GLU A 195 -5.27 10.30 -13.96
CA GLU A 195 -5.56 9.39 -12.86
C GLU A 195 -4.55 9.54 -11.72
N GLN A 196 -5.08 9.67 -10.51
CA GLN A 196 -4.29 9.73 -9.27
C GLN A 196 -4.88 8.77 -8.25
N LYS A 197 -4.02 8.18 -7.43
CA LYS A 197 -4.40 7.19 -6.43
C LYS A 197 -4.28 7.77 -5.03
N CYS A 198 -5.21 7.39 -4.20
CA CYS A 198 -5.14 7.52 -2.76
C CYS A 198 -5.11 6.10 -2.18
N GLN A 199 -4.19 5.84 -1.28
CA GLN A 199 -4.14 4.58 -0.54
C GLN A 199 -4.20 4.85 0.95
N PHE A 200 -4.90 3.96 1.64
CA PHE A 200 -5.20 4.05 3.06
C PHE A 200 -4.70 2.79 3.75
N PHE A 201 -4.28 2.94 4.99
CA PHE A 201 -3.93 1.82 5.84
C PHE A 201 -4.33 2.17 7.26
N GLU A 202 -5.19 1.37 7.89
CA GLU A 202 -5.51 1.54 9.30
C GLU A 202 -4.67 0.57 10.16
N LYS A 203 -4.10 1.09 11.24
CA LYS A 203 -3.49 0.27 12.28
C LYS A 203 -3.68 0.95 13.63
N ASN A 204 -4.19 0.19 14.61
CA ASN A 204 -4.37 0.66 15.98
C ASN A 204 -5.16 1.98 16.06
N LYS A 205 -6.29 2.10 15.34
CA LYS A 205 -7.12 3.31 15.28
C LYS A 205 -6.43 4.55 14.69
N VAL A 206 -5.34 4.35 13.96
CA VAL A 206 -4.62 5.39 13.22
C VAL A 206 -4.70 5.06 11.73
N ILE A 207 -5.15 6.03 10.95
CA ILE A 207 -5.25 5.96 9.50
C ILE A 207 -4.05 6.67 8.88
N TYR A 208 -3.31 5.93 8.08
CA TYR A 208 -2.20 6.40 7.26
C TYR A 208 -2.70 6.58 5.83
N VAL A 209 -2.33 7.69 5.19
CA VAL A 209 -2.79 8.00 3.84
C VAL A 209 -1.67 8.53 2.98
N ILE A 210 -1.64 8.11 1.72
CA ILE A 210 -0.80 8.70 0.68
C ILE A 210 -1.63 9.02 -0.55
N PHE A 211 -1.28 10.12 -1.23
CA PHE A 211 -1.97 10.59 -2.43
C PHE A 211 -0.95 11.02 -3.50
N GLY A 212 -1.16 10.58 -4.73
CA GLY A 212 -0.25 10.86 -5.86
C GLY A 212 -0.41 9.85 -7.00
N LYS A 213 0.67 9.61 -7.74
CA LYS A 213 0.75 8.60 -8.81
C LYS A 213 1.91 7.67 -8.51
N PHE A 214 1.59 6.40 -8.21
CA PHE A 214 2.59 5.40 -7.82
C PHE A 214 2.06 3.97 -8.01
N PRO A 215 2.95 2.97 -8.13
CA PRO A 215 2.61 1.55 -8.10
C PRO A 215 1.91 1.11 -6.82
N ASP A 216 0.91 0.23 -6.94
CA ASP A 216 0.09 -0.17 -5.79
C ASP A 216 0.91 -0.83 -4.68
N LYS A 217 1.85 -1.70 -5.04
CA LYS A 217 2.72 -2.42 -4.10
C LYS A 217 3.67 -1.48 -3.35
N LYS A 218 4.21 -0.48 -4.06
CA LYS A 218 5.12 0.48 -3.44
C LYS A 218 4.37 1.42 -2.51
N GLY A 219 3.18 1.87 -2.89
CA GLY A 219 2.33 2.70 -2.02
C GLY A 219 1.97 1.99 -0.71
N LYS A 220 1.59 0.71 -0.79
CA LYS A 220 1.32 -0.10 0.39
C LYS A 220 2.55 -0.28 1.27
N TRP A 221 3.72 -0.53 0.68
CA TRP A 221 4.98 -0.61 1.41
C TRP A 221 5.29 0.69 2.16
N VAL A 222 5.07 1.87 1.53
CA VAL A 222 5.25 3.17 2.19
C VAL A 222 4.33 3.30 3.39
N LEU A 223 3.05 2.97 3.26
CA LEU A 223 2.07 3.01 4.35
C LEU A 223 2.46 2.09 5.51
N GLU A 224 2.95 0.88 5.21
CA GLU A 224 3.43 -0.07 6.22
C GLU A 224 4.68 0.47 6.97
N GLN A 225 5.62 1.10 6.25
CA GLN A 225 6.79 1.73 6.89
C GLN A 225 6.40 2.96 7.70
N MET A 226 5.47 3.78 7.21
CA MET A 226 4.91 4.91 7.96
C MET A 226 4.30 4.42 9.27
N ALA A 227 3.48 3.38 9.21
CA ALA A 227 2.85 2.82 10.39
C ALA A 227 3.85 2.26 11.41
N LYS A 228 4.85 1.52 10.94
CA LYS A 228 5.93 1.01 11.79
C LYS A 228 6.68 2.14 12.49
N HIS A 229 7.23 3.08 11.74
CA HIS A 229 8.05 4.16 12.29
C HIS A 229 7.25 5.13 13.16
N PHE A 230 5.99 5.38 12.83
CA PHE A 230 5.13 6.25 13.62
C PHE A 230 4.73 5.58 14.95
N SER A 231 4.41 4.29 14.93
CA SER A 231 4.13 3.52 16.15
C SER A 231 5.31 3.53 17.13
N ASP A 232 6.54 3.39 16.61
CA ASP A 232 7.78 3.45 17.41
C ASP A 232 7.98 4.82 18.08
N LEU A 233 7.50 5.91 17.47
CA LEU A 233 7.57 7.26 18.03
C LEU A 233 6.53 7.48 19.13
N ILE A 234 5.32 6.94 18.96
CA ILE A 234 4.22 7.08 19.92
C ILE A 234 4.45 6.21 21.16
N ARG A 235 5.03 5.00 21.00
CA ARG A 235 5.29 4.03 22.08
C ARG A 235 4.03 3.69 22.88
N ASP A 236 2.97 3.29 22.17
CA ASP A 236 1.68 2.86 22.74
C ASP A 236 0.92 3.93 23.56
N LYS A 237 1.35 5.20 23.53
CA LYS A 237 0.55 6.31 24.05
C LYS A 237 -0.75 6.46 23.26
N ASP A 238 -1.81 6.89 23.93
CA ASP A 238 -3.03 7.33 23.25
C ASP A 238 -2.75 8.60 22.45
N VAL A 239 -2.89 8.49 21.13
CA VAL A 239 -2.63 9.57 20.18
C VAL A 239 -3.59 10.75 20.34
N ASN A 240 -4.79 10.50 20.88
CA ASN A 240 -5.80 11.53 21.09
C ASN A 240 -5.50 12.37 22.34
N SER A 241 -4.82 11.79 23.34
CA SER A 241 -4.47 12.47 24.59
C SER A 241 -3.11 13.17 24.57
N LEU A 242 -2.38 13.14 23.45
CA LEU A 242 -1.07 13.79 23.34
C LEU A 242 -1.16 15.31 23.50
N SER A 243 -0.25 15.87 24.30
CA SER A 243 -0.14 17.33 24.44
C SER A 243 0.32 17.98 23.12
N LYS A 244 0.05 19.29 22.97
CA LYS A 244 0.47 20.05 21.78
C LYS A 244 1.98 19.98 21.55
N PHE A 245 2.77 19.99 22.62
CA PHE A 245 4.22 19.89 22.54
C PHE A 245 4.69 18.51 22.09
N GLU A 246 4.09 17.43 22.61
CA GLU A 246 4.39 16.07 22.17
C GLU A 246 4.02 15.85 20.71
N LYS A 247 2.86 16.34 20.27
CA LYS A 247 2.45 16.27 18.86
C LYS A 247 3.47 16.93 17.94
N TYR A 248 3.94 18.13 18.30
CA TYR A 248 4.96 18.86 17.53
C TYR A 248 6.30 18.12 17.48
N ASP A 249 6.75 17.54 18.60
CA ASP A 249 7.98 16.76 18.65
C ASP A 249 7.89 15.47 17.82
N ILE A 250 6.77 14.75 17.91
CA ILE A 250 6.49 13.56 17.10
C ILE A 250 6.45 13.93 15.61
N GLU A 251 5.75 15.00 15.23
CA GLU A 251 5.64 15.46 13.85
C GLU A 251 7.03 15.73 13.26
N ASN A 252 7.88 16.50 13.96
CA ASN A 252 9.23 16.83 13.51
C ASN A 252 10.14 15.60 13.38
N LYS A 253 10.08 14.69 14.36
CA LYS A 253 10.83 13.42 14.30
C LYS A 253 10.36 12.56 13.12
N PHE A 254 9.05 12.55 12.87
CA PHE A 254 8.48 11.78 11.78
C PHE A 254 8.83 12.34 10.40
N LYS A 255 8.98 13.66 10.23
CA LYS A 255 9.48 14.25 8.96
C LYS A 255 10.80 13.61 8.53
N GLY A 256 11.75 13.49 9.46
CA GLY A 256 13.04 12.83 9.20
C GLY A 256 12.89 11.35 8.82
N LYS A 257 11.96 10.63 9.47
CA LYS A 257 11.65 9.23 9.13
C LYS A 257 10.97 9.10 7.77
N LEU A 258 10.06 10.00 7.41
CA LEU A 258 9.40 9.99 6.11
C LEU A 258 10.40 10.22 4.97
N ILE A 259 11.33 11.18 5.12
CA ILE A 259 12.41 11.38 4.13
C ILE A 259 13.25 10.10 3.97
N PHE A 260 13.53 9.39 5.07
CA PHE A 260 14.23 8.11 5.00
C PHE A 260 13.43 7.05 4.23
N ILE A 261 12.14 6.88 4.54
CA ILE A 261 11.24 5.94 3.84
C ILE A 261 11.21 6.24 2.34
N LEU A 262 11.08 7.51 1.95
CA LEU A 262 11.03 7.91 0.55
C LEU A 262 12.37 7.70 -0.16
N LYS A 263 13.51 7.82 0.53
CA LYS A 263 14.83 7.48 -0.03
C LYS A 263 15.00 5.98 -0.24
N GLU A 264 14.42 5.15 0.62
CA GLU A 264 14.37 3.70 0.42
C GLU A 264 13.41 3.33 -0.71
N TYR A 265 12.26 4.00 -0.84
CA TYR A 265 11.34 3.83 -1.96
C TYR A 265 12.05 3.94 -3.31
N LEU A 266 12.92 4.94 -3.48
CA LEU A 266 13.68 5.14 -4.72
C LEU A 266 14.62 3.97 -5.06
N GLN A 267 15.04 3.19 -4.07
CA GLN A 267 15.90 2.01 -4.26
C GLN A 267 15.10 0.76 -4.62
N LEU A 268 13.79 0.74 -4.34
CA LEU A 268 12.89 -0.39 -4.60
C LEU A 268 12.42 -0.47 -6.06
N GLN A 269 12.90 0.42 -6.92
CA GLN A 269 12.57 0.49 -8.34
C GLN A 269 12.86 -0.82 -9.10
N GLU A 270 13.87 -1.59 -8.68
CA GLU A 270 14.24 -2.85 -9.33
C GLU A 270 13.37 -4.06 -8.92
N VAL A 271 12.56 -3.95 -7.86
CA VAL A 271 11.90 -5.12 -7.22
C VAL A 271 10.40 -5.20 -7.49
N PHE A 272 9.74 -4.07 -7.72
CA PHE A 272 8.28 -4.03 -7.90
C PHE A 272 7.90 -3.79 -9.35
N SER A 273 7.24 -4.78 -9.97
CA SER A 273 6.54 -4.60 -11.24
C SER A 273 5.11 -4.11 -11.01
N ASP A 274 4.65 -3.23 -11.92
CA ASP A 274 3.26 -2.79 -12.06
C ASP A 274 2.32 -3.87 -12.65
N GLN A 275 2.78 -5.12 -12.74
CA GLN A 275 1.89 -6.20 -13.18
C GLN A 275 0.73 -6.34 -12.20
N GLU A 276 -0.47 -6.02 -12.68
CA GLU A 276 -1.72 -6.26 -11.98
C GLU A 276 -1.81 -7.75 -11.64
N ILE A 277 -1.98 -8.05 -10.36
CA ILE A 277 -2.27 -9.41 -9.92
C ILE A 277 -3.72 -9.67 -10.35
N PRO A 278 -3.98 -10.72 -11.15
CA PRO A 278 -5.34 -11.03 -11.57
C PRO A 278 -6.22 -11.31 -10.34
N TYR A 279 -7.45 -10.85 -10.39
CA TYR A 279 -8.45 -11.19 -9.39
C TYR A 279 -8.66 -12.70 -9.40
N VAL A 280 -8.77 -13.30 -8.21
CA VAL A 280 -9.13 -14.73 -8.07
C VAL A 280 -10.57 -14.96 -8.54
N GLU A 281 -11.43 -13.96 -8.33
CA GLU A 281 -12.81 -14.02 -8.73
C GLU A 281 -12.99 -13.56 -10.17
N ASP A 282 -13.75 -14.35 -10.92
CA ASP A 282 -14.15 -14.02 -12.28
C ASP A 282 -15.62 -13.58 -12.32
N TRP A 283 -16.05 -12.76 -11.36
CA TRP A 283 -17.39 -12.19 -11.34
C TRP A 283 -17.39 -10.82 -10.67
N LEU A 284 -18.38 -9.99 -11.00
CA LEU A 284 -18.67 -8.75 -10.29
C LEU A 284 -20.16 -8.73 -9.97
N ARG A 285 -20.53 -8.66 -8.70
CA ARG A 285 -21.92 -8.56 -8.24
C ARG A 285 -22.30 -7.10 -8.09
N LEU A 286 -23.48 -6.72 -8.56
CA LEU A 286 -24.01 -5.36 -8.43
C LEU A 286 -25.09 -5.33 -7.34
N ASP A 287 -24.86 -4.50 -6.31
CA ASP A 287 -25.72 -4.42 -5.12
C ASP A 287 -26.50 -3.10 -5.05
N TYR A 288 -26.10 -2.07 -5.80
CA TYR A 288 -26.82 -0.80 -5.90
C TYR A 288 -26.51 -0.08 -7.21
N VAL A 289 -27.50 0.62 -7.75
CA VAL A 289 -27.37 1.54 -8.89
C VAL A 289 -28.01 2.88 -8.54
N GLY A 290 -27.22 3.95 -8.60
CA GLY A 290 -27.64 5.33 -8.44
C GLY A 290 -27.38 6.14 -9.70
N LEU A 291 -28.27 7.07 -10.02
CA LEU A 291 -28.04 8.12 -11.00
C LEU A 291 -28.36 9.44 -10.32
N SER A 292 -27.43 10.39 -10.38
CA SER A 292 -27.63 11.73 -9.86
C SER A 292 -27.35 12.79 -10.92
N SER A 293 -27.90 13.98 -10.73
CA SER A 293 -27.58 15.17 -11.50
C SER A 293 -27.50 16.36 -10.56
N MET A 294 -26.41 17.14 -10.62
CA MET A 294 -26.21 18.31 -9.74
C MET A 294 -26.44 17.99 -8.25
N SER A 295 -25.93 16.85 -7.77
CA SER A 295 -26.12 16.34 -6.40
C SER A 295 -27.56 15.99 -6.00
N ILE A 296 -28.46 15.86 -6.97
CA ILE A 296 -29.82 15.36 -6.76
C ILE A 296 -29.89 13.93 -7.28
N GLY A 297 -30.23 12.97 -6.41
CA GLY A 297 -30.52 11.60 -6.80
C GLY A 297 -31.78 11.52 -7.65
N VAL A 298 -31.66 11.08 -8.90
CA VAL A 298 -32.79 10.89 -9.84
C VAL A 298 -33.16 9.42 -10.01
N ILE A 299 -32.21 8.51 -9.80
CA ILE A 299 -32.45 7.08 -9.65
C ILE A 299 -31.67 6.62 -8.43
N SER A 300 -32.35 5.88 -7.56
CA SER A 300 -31.73 5.11 -6.48
C SER A 300 -32.37 3.74 -6.54
N LEU A 301 -31.55 2.71 -6.67
CA LEU A 301 -32.03 1.34 -6.81
C LEU A 301 -31.15 0.40 -5.99
N LEU A 302 -31.69 -0.06 -4.87
CA LEU A 302 -31.07 -1.09 -4.05
C LEU A 302 -31.31 -2.46 -4.69
N LEU A 303 -30.23 -3.18 -4.94
CA LEU A 303 -30.20 -4.51 -5.53
C LEU A 303 -29.56 -5.48 -4.55
N ASP A 304 -30.00 -5.46 -3.30
CA ASP A 304 -29.47 -6.31 -2.24
C ASP A 304 -30.56 -7.15 -1.58
N ASP A 305 -30.98 -8.22 -2.27
CA ASP A 305 -32.08 -9.09 -1.79
C ASP A 305 -31.69 -9.89 -0.55
N LYS A 306 -30.39 -9.96 -0.24
CA LYS A 306 -29.82 -10.78 0.84
C LYS A 306 -29.34 -9.93 2.02
N ASN A 307 -29.59 -8.62 2.00
CA ASN A 307 -29.16 -7.66 3.01
C ASN A 307 -27.65 -7.75 3.35
N ILE A 308 -26.84 -7.96 2.30
CA ILE A 308 -25.38 -8.11 2.36
C ILE A 308 -24.67 -6.78 2.66
N LEU A 309 -25.23 -5.65 2.24
CA LEU A 309 -24.71 -4.30 2.49
C LEU A 309 -24.99 -3.81 3.92
N ASN A 310 -25.81 -4.54 4.70
CA ASN A 310 -26.14 -4.25 6.11
C ASN A 310 -26.42 -2.76 6.39
N VAL A 311 -27.17 -2.11 5.49
CA VAL A 311 -27.45 -0.68 5.57
C VAL A 311 -28.48 -0.44 6.67
N GLN A 312 -28.03 0.21 7.74
CA GLN A 312 -28.90 0.58 8.87
C GLN A 312 -29.57 1.94 8.60
N VAL A 313 -30.89 1.97 8.72
CA VAL A 313 -31.71 3.19 8.64
C VAL A 313 -32.30 3.51 10.02
N PRO A 314 -32.40 4.80 10.38
CA PRO A 314 -33.03 5.20 11.64
C PRO A 314 -34.55 5.04 11.56
N GLY A 315 -35.16 4.57 12.66
CA GLY A 315 -36.62 4.42 12.78
C GLY A 315 -37.08 2.96 12.77
N GLU A 316 -38.35 2.78 13.10
CA GLU A 316 -39.06 1.50 12.95
C GLU A 316 -40.03 1.67 11.78
N PHE A 317 -39.99 0.74 10.83
CA PHE A 317 -40.81 0.77 9.62
C PHE A 317 -41.78 -0.40 9.65
N GLU A 318 -43.07 -0.13 9.48
CA GLU A 318 -44.09 -1.17 9.36
C GLU A 318 -44.10 -1.80 7.96
N ASP A 319 -43.77 -1.01 6.93
CA ASP A 319 -43.71 -1.44 5.53
C ASP A 319 -42.26 -1.65 5.06
N PRO A 320 -41.89 -2.87 4.61
CA PRO A 320 -40.59 -3.15 4.02
C PRO A 320 -40.26 -2.32 2.76
N GLU A 321 -41.26 -1.85 2.01
CA GLU A 321 -41.01 -0.98 0.85
C GLU A 321 -40.54 0.40 1.30
N GLU A 322 -41.15 0.96 2.35
CA GLU A 322 -40.72 2.23 2.95
C GLU A 322 -39.30 2.14 3.52
N GLU A 323 -38.97 1.04 4.21
CA GLU A 323 -37.61 0.81 4.70
C GLU A 323 -36.58 0.78 3.54
N ASN A 324 -36.94 0.12 2.42
CA ASN A 324 -36.07 0.06 1.25
C ASN A 324 -35.89 1.43 0.57
N GLU A 325 -36.95 2.22 0.45
CA GLU A 325 -36.86 3.59 -0.07
C GLU A 325 -35.98 4.48 0.83
N MET A 326 -36.07 4.30 2.15
CA MET A 326 -35.20 4.99 3.10
C MET A 326 -33.73 4.56 2.95
N LYS A 327 -33.47 3.27 2.77
CA LYS A 327 -32.12 2.74 2.49
C LYS A 327 -31.56 3.32 1.19
N GLU A 328 -32.34 3.30 0.12
CA GLU A 328 -31.98 3.89 -1.18
C GLU A 328 -31.61 5.38 -1.04
N SER A 329 -32.44 6.14 -0.32
CA SER A 329 -32.23 7.57 -0.06
C SER A 329 -30.97 7.84 0.75
N LEU A 330 -30.77 7.09 1.83
CA LEU A 330 -29.58 7.20 2.69
C LEU A 330 -28.29 6.87 1.93
N LEU A 331 -28.29 5.80 1.13
CA LEU A 331 -27.17 5.41 0.29
C LEU A 331 -26.82 6.51 -0.70
N THR A 332 -27.83 7.05 -1.38
CA THR A 332 -27.64 8.15 -2.34
C THR A 332 -27.00 9.36 -1.68
N ALA A 333 -27.56 9.81 -0.55
CA ALA A 333 -27.05 10.97 0.17
C ALA A 333 -25.58 10.78 0.61
N LYS A 334 -25.25 9.58 1.13
CA LYS A 334 -23.88 9.25 1.52
C LYS A 334 -22.91 9.23 0.33
N ILE A 335 -23.31 8.63 -0.79
CA ILE A 335 -22.50 8.56 -2.01
C ILE A 335 -22.24 9.96 -2.58
N GLU A 336 -23.27 10.81 -2.64
CA GLU A 336 -23.14 12.19 -3.10
C GLU A 336 -22.26 13.01 -2.16
N ALA A 337 -22.39 12.84 -0.84
CA ALA A 337 -21.53 13.50 0.13
C ALA A 337 -20.05 13.13 -0.08
N ILE A 338 -19.74 11.86 -0.36
CA ILE A 338 -18.39 11.43 -0.72
C ILE A 338 -17.90 12.14 -2.00
N ALA A 339 -18.71 12.13 -3.06
CA ALA A 339 -18.34 12.71 -4.35
C ALA A 339 -18.07 14.22 -4.23
N ALA A 340 -18.98 14.96 -3.57
CA ALA A 340 -18.86 16.39 -3.35
C ALA A 340 -17.64 16.75 -2.49
N ASN A 341 -17.42 16.04 -1.38
CA ASN A 341 -16.25 16.27 -0.52
C ASN A 341 -14.95 15.97 -1.26
N THR A 342 -14.91 14.91 -2.07
CA THR A 342 -13.73 14.56 -2.86
C THR A 342 -13.43 15.64 -3.89
N LEU A 343 -14.45 16.09 -4.64
CA LEU A 343 -14.32 17.15 -5.63
C LEU A 343 -13.87 18.46 -4.99
N GLY A 344 -14.49 18.87 -3.88
CA GLY A 344 -14.16 20.12 -3.18
C GLY A 344 -12.73 20.15 -2.61
N ASN A 345 -12.21 18.99 -2.18
CA ASN A 345 -10.86 18.91 -1.59
C ASN A 345 -9.76 18.65 -2.62
N THR A 346 -10.07 18.05 -3.77
CA THR A 346 -9.05 17.59 -4.73
C THR A 346 -9.12 18.23 -6.10
N GLY A 347 -10.25 18.85 -6.45
CA GLY A 347 -10.55 19.26 -7.82
C GLY A 347 -10.75 18.09 -8.79
N ALA A 348 -10.81 16.85 -8.28
CA ALA A 348 -11.00 15.63 -9.05
C ALA A 348 -12.19 14.85 -8.50
N TYR A 349 -12.84 14.06 -9.35
CA TYR A 349 -13.94 13.20 -8.93
C TYR A 349 -13.41 11.79 -8.61
N PRO A 350 -14.02 11.08 -7.65
CA PRO A 350 -13.68 9.69 -7.41
C PRO A 350 -14.14 8.85 -8.60
N ARG A 351 -13.25 8.07 -9.22
CA ARG A 351 -13.62 7.06 -10.23
C ARG A 351 -14.07 5.78 -9.55
N TRP A 352 -13.36 5.37 -8.50
CA TRP A 352 -13.79 4.29 -7.61
C TRP A 352 -13.15 4.42 -6.23
N ILE A 353 -13.82 3.85 -5.23
CA ILE A 353 -13.36 3.67 -3.86
C ILE A 353 -13.50 2.19 -3.54
N ALA A 354 -12.46 1.59 -2.99
CA ALA A 354 -12.42 0.18 -2.63
C ALA A 354 -12.27 0.01 -1.12
N VAL A 355 -13.09 -0.88 -0.58
CA VAL A 355 -13.04 -1.33 0.81
C VAL A 355 -12.74 -2.83 0.79
N LYS A 356 -11.82 -3.23 1.66
CA LYS A 356 -11.32 -4.60 1.75
C LYS A 356 -12.10 -5.37 2.81
N LEU A 357 -12.74 -6.46 2.39
CA LEU A 357 -13.45 -7.37 3.29
C LEU A 357 -12.56 -8.49 3.84
N GLY A 358 -11.51 -8.84 3.10
CA GLY A 358 -10.63 -9.97 3.43
C GLY A 358 -9.49 -10.12 2.42
N PHE A 359 -8.86 -11.30 2.39
CA PHE A 359 -7.81 -11.58 1.42
C PHE A 359 -8.38 -11.60 -0.01
N GLN A 360 -7.98 -10.63 -0.83
CA GLN A 360 -8.43 -10.44 -2.22
C GLN A 360 -9.95 -10.26 -2.42
N ASN A 361 -10.71 -10.03 -1.34
CA ASN A 361 -12.14 -9.76 -1.38
C ASN A 361 -12.41 -8.27 -1.16
N TYR A 362 -13.09 -7.66 -2.13
CA TYR A 362 -13.28 -6.22 -2.19
C TYR A 362 -14.71 -5.86 -2.57
N ARG A 363 -15.16 -4.75 -2.00
CA ARG A 363 -16.31 -4.00 -2.48
C ARG A 363 -15.88 -2.65 -3.00
N PHE A 364 -16.65 -2.15 -3.96
CA PHE A 364 -16.35 -0.93 -4.68
C PHE A 364 -17.57 -0.03 -4.72
N LEU A 365 -17.34 1.25 -4.45
CA LEU A 365 -18.22 2.33 -4.90
C LEU A 365 -17.57 2.93 -6.15
N THR A 366 -18.28 2.91 -7.28
CA THR A 366 -17.75 3.36 -8.56
C THR A 366 -18.57 4.52 -9.08
N PHE A 367 -17.92 5.49 -9.74
CA PHE A 367 -18.61 6.63 -10.34
C PHE A 367 -18.25 6.76 -11.81
N LYS A 368 -19.23 7.11 -12.63
CA LYS A 368 -19.04 7.47 -14.04
C LYS A 368 -19.78 8.77 -14.33
N LYS A 369 -19.01 9.81 -14.68
CA LYS A 369 -19.55 11.07 -15.17
C LYS A 369 -20.06 10.88 -16.60
N TYR A 370 -21.25 11.40 -16.85
CA TYR A 370 -21.87 11.51 -18.16
C TYR A 370 -21.99 13.00 -18.57
N GLU A 371 -22.46 13.23 -19.79
CA GLU A 371 -22.84 14.56 -20.26
C GLU A 371 -23.97 15.15 -19.40
N ASN A 372 -24.18 16.47 -19.50
CA ASN A 372 -25.24 17.19 -18.78
C ASN A 372 -25.19 17.03 -17.24
N ASP A 373 -23.98 16.85 -16.69
CA ASP A 373 -23.70 16.72 -15.25
C ASP A 373 -24.45 15.57 -14.56
N TYR A 374 -24.69 14.47 -15.28
CA TYR A 374 -25.16 13.23 -14.68
C TYR A 374 -24.00 12.38 -14.17
N PHE A 375 -24.22 11.69 -13.05
CA PHE A 375 -23.26 10.76 -12.45
C PHE A 375 -23.95 9.44 -12.15
N LEU A 376 -23.43 8.35 -12.72
CA LEU A 376 -23.80 7.00 -12.36
C LEU A 376 -22.93 6.55 -11.20
N SER A 377 -23.56 6.08 -10.13
CA SER A 377 -22.89 5.43 -9.01
C SER A 377 -23.32 3.97 -8.90
N CYS A 378 -22.38 3.08 -8.59
CA CYS A 378 -22.67 1.66 -8.37
C CYS A 378 -21.97 1.17 -7.10
N LEU A 379 -22.67 0.36 -6.31
CA LEU A 379 -22.03 -0.47 -5.27
C LEU A 379 -21.89 -1.89 -5.81
N SER A 380 -20.69 -2.45 -5.72
CA SER A 380 -20.39 -3.77 -6.29
C SER A 380 -19.36 -4.56 -5.48
N GLU A 381 -19.36 -5.88 -5.63
CA GLU A 381 -18.43 -6.81 -4.97
C GLU A 381 -17.75 -7.72 -6.01
N GLY A 382 -16.45 -7.95 -5.87
CA GLY A 382 -15.70 -8.92 -6.69
C GLY A 382 -14.66 -8.29 -7.62
N ASN A 383 -14.68 -8.61 -8.91
CA ASN A 383 -13.63 -8.21 -9.86
C ASN A 383 -13.94 -6.87 -10.54
N MET A 384 -13.27 -5.82 -10.07
CA MET A 384 -13.43 -4.45 -10.58
C MET A 384 -13.12 -4.29 -12.08
N GLN A 385 -12.30 -5.16 -12.69
CA GLN A 385 -12.03 -5.09 -14.13
C GLN A 385 -13.30 -5.30 -14.98
N LYS A 386 -14.34 -5.93 -14.40
CA LYS A 386 -15.63 -6.17 -15.07
C LYS A 386 -16.60 -5.00 -14.99
N ILE A 387 -16.28 -3.90 -14.30
CA ILE A 387 -17.19 -2.74 -14.17
C ILE A 387 -17.58 -2.16 -15.53
N LYS A 388 -16.65 -2.16 -16.49
CA LYS A 388 -16.91 -1.69 -17.86
C LYS A 388 -18.02 -2.49 -18.56
N LYS A 389 -18.18 -3.77 -18.23
CA LYS A 389 -19.27 -4.62 -18.76
C LYS A 389 -20.62 -4.16 -18.21
N ILE A 390 -20.69 -3.86 -16.91
CA ILE A 390 -21.91 -3.32 -16.27
C ILE A 390 -22.25 -1.97 -16.89
N GLU A 391 -21.27 -1.06 -16.98
CA GLU A 391 -21.45 0.26 -17.57
C GLU A 391 -21.94 0.17 -19.02
N ALA A 392 -21.40 -0.75 -19.83
CA ALA A 392 -21.81 -0.95 -21.22
C ALA A 392 -23.25 -1.46 -21.37
N GLN A 393 -23.77 -2.20 -20.39
CA GLN A 393 -25.18 -2.65 -20.40
C GLN A 393 -26.14 -1.59 -19.86
N LEU A 394 -25.72 -0.79 -18.89
CA LEU A 394 -26.53 0.29 -18.33
C LEU A 394 -26.61 1.50 -19.26
N GLU A 395 -25.53 1.82 -19.97
CA GLU A 395 -25.42 3.06 -20.76
C GLU A 395 -26.50 3.22 -21.86
N PRO A 396 -26.89 2.19 -22.63
CA PRO A 396 -28.01 2.28 -23.57
C PRO A 396 -29.34 2.63 -22.90
N ILE A 397 -29.56 2.15 -21.68
CA ILE A 397 -30.76 2.46 -20.90
C ILE A 397 -30.69 3.93 -20.45
N MET A 398 -29.57 4.34 -19.86
CA MET A 398 -29.38 5.69 -19.31
C MET A 398 -29.48 6.80 -20.36
N LYS A 399 -28.97 6.58 -21.60
CA LYS A 399 -28.99 7.57 -22.70
C LYS A 399 -30.36 8.18 -22.96
N ASN A 400 -31.44 7.45 -22.69
CA ASN A 400 -32.80 7.93 -22.90
C ASN A 400 -33.23 9.02 -21.90
N GLY A 401 -32.58 9.13 -20.73
CA GLY A 401 -32.87 10.14 -19.72
C GLY A 401 -31.80 11.21 -19.51
N ILE A 402 -30.56 10.97 -19.94
CA ILE A 402 -29.41 11.87 -19.67
C ILE A 402 -29.05 12.78 -20.86
N ASN A 403 -29.79 12.73 -21.97
CA ASN A 403 -29.52 13.52 -23.17
C ASN A 403 -29.82 15.02 -23.03
N LYS A 404 -30.47 15.42 -21.94
CA LYS A 404 -30.79 16.81 -21.61
C LYS A 404 -30.48 17.06 -20.14
N GLN A 405 -30.13 18.31 -19.82
CA GLN A 405 -29.97 18.74 -18.43
C GLN A 405 -31.23 18.46 -17.61
N PHE A 406 -31.03 18.04 -16.36
CA PHE A 406 -32.12 17.72 -15.46
C PHE A 406 -32.98 18.96 -15.19
N SER A 407 -34.29 18.82 -15.40
CA SER A 407 -35.27 19.91 -15.25
C SER A 407 -36.17 19.79 -14.02
N GLY A 408 -35.86 18.87 -13.10
CA GLY A 408 -36.69 18.56 -11.93
C GLY A 408 -37.80 17.52 -12.19
N ASN A 409 -37.99 17.06 -13.44
CA ASN A 409 -38.99 16.05 -13.75
C ASN A 409 -38.44 14.62 -13.58
N LEU A 410 -38.93 13.90 -12.55
CA LEU A 410 -38.52 12.53 -12.25
C LEU A 410 -39.22 11.46 -13.11
N ARG A 411 -40.33 11.78 -13.79
CA ARG A 411 -41.12 10.78 -14.54
C ARG A 411 -40.31 9.98 -15.58
N PRO A 412 -39.40 10.58 -16.38
CA PRO A 412 -38.56 9.82 -17.30
C PRO A 412 -37.69 8.77 -16.61
N PHE A 413 -37.26 9.05 -15.38
CA PHE A 413 -36.38 8.19 -14.60
C PHE A 413 -37.11 7.00 -13.96
N ASN A 414 -38.41 7.10 -13.69
CA ASN A 414 -39.21 5.95 -13.24
C ASN A 414 -39.23 4.81 -14.27
N ARG A 415 -39.30 5.16 -15.56
CA ARG A 415 -39.21 4.19 -16.66
C ARG A 415 -37.82 3.55 -16.71
N LEU A 416 -36.76 4.34 -16.53
CA LEU A 416 -35.39 3.85 -16.48
C LEU A 416 -35.16 2.89 -15.30
N LYS A 417 -35.63 3.27 -14.08
CA LYS A 417 -35.56 2.42 -12.88
C LYS A 417 -36.20 1.05 -13.14
N SER A 418 -37.34 1.02 -13.84
CA SER A 418 -38.02 -0.22 -14.21
C SER A 418 -37.22 -1.08 -15.20
N GLN A 419 -36.63 -0.46 -16.24
CA GLN A 419 -35.78 -1.15 -17.22
C GLN A 419 -34.51 -1.72 -16.59
N ILE A 420 -33.90 -1.00 -15.64
CA ILE A 420 -32.74 -1.48 -14.89
C ILE A 420 -33.14 -2.67 -14.01
N LYS A 421 -34.26 -2.59 -13.29
CA LYS A 421 -34.77 -3.73 -12.49
C LYS A 421 -34.99 -4.97 -13.36
N GLU A 422 -35.55 -4.82 -14.56
CA GLU A 422 -35.77 -5.92 -15.49
C GLU A 422 -34.46 -6.52 -16.01
N LEU A 423 -33.49 -5.68 -16.39
CA LEU A 423 -32.14 -6.13 -16.77
C LEU A 423 -31.52 -6.98 -15.65
N MET A 424 -31.61 -6.51 -14.40
CA MET A 424 -31.00 -7.19 -13.26
C MET A 424 -31.66 -8.51 -12.91
N LYS A 425 -32.96 -8.69 -13.20
CA LYS A 425 -33.63 -9.99 -13.05
C LYS A 425 -33.08 -11.06 -14.00
N ASN A 426 -32.57 -10.64 -15.16
CA ASN A 426 -32.01 -11.54 -16.17
C ASN A 426 -30.55 -11.93 -15.90
N VAL A 427 -29.89 -11.29 -14.93
CA VAL A 427 -28.50 -11.58 -14.55
C VAL A 427 -28.48 -12.54 -13.36
N ILE A 428 -27.98 -13.77 -13.58
CA ILE A 428 -27.95 -14.82 -12.55
C ILE A 428 -27.16 -14.34 -11.32
N GLY A 429 -27.84 -14.24 -10.18
CA GLY A 429 -27.24 -13.77 -8.92
C GLY A 429 -26.65 -12.36 -9.01
N ARG A 430 -27.04 -11.57 -10.03
CA ARG A 430 -26.48 -10.24 -10.34
C ARG A 430 -24.97 -10.26 -10.57
N LYS A 431 -24.40 -11.42 -10.90
CA LYS A 431 -22.98 -11.63 -11.15
C LYS A 431 -22.68 -11.51 -12.63
N PHE A 432 -21.84 -10.54 -12.99
CA PHE A 432 -21.36 -10.31 -14.34
C PHE A 432 -20.04 -11.03 -14.55
N THR A 433 -20.01 -11.95 -15.52
CA THR A 433 -18.82 -12.72 -15.93
C THR A 433 -18.21 -12.18 -17.21
#